data_AF-A0A0K6FZ19-F1
#
_entry.id   AF-A0A0K6FZ19-F1
#
_cell.length_a   1.000
_cell.length_b   1.000
_cell.length_c   1.000
_cell.angle_alpha   90.00
_cell.angle_beta   90.00
_cell.angle_gamma   90.00
#
_symmetry.space_group_name_H-M   'P 1'
#
loop_
_entity.id
_entity.type
_entity.pdbx_description
1 polymer ?
#
loop_
_entity_poly.entity_id
_entity_poly.type
_entity_poly.pdbx_seq_one_letter_code
_entity_poly.pdbx_strand_id
1 'polypeptide(L)'
;MPNNKPGSVEIAEAVKGESAVRRSWIHPESLVERPAEGINIIHDVLQYAARTHGSKQAIGWRNIEKIVEEEKEVTKTVGGKQVTEKKVWKYFQLSDYEYWSFVEFRDYCMEAARGLVVLGVEKGKVFNIYAQTSVNWQMMGHACAAIGTPIATAYDTLGDSGLQHSLDEPECQGVFTNADLLPTLARVLANAPTVSLVVYDGKPSDKVLDQIRGIRENLTVIHLDDVRAKGRDNPDVDTKSRLPSSEDTACIMYTSGSTGAPKGVVLSHANLIASLGAIKTLLGHHLKPDDSFLAYLPLAHILEYIVELALFFVGMTTGYGRIKT
;
A
#
# COMPACT_ATOMS: atom_id res chain seq x y z
N MET A 1 -31.05 2.32 6.46
CA MET A 1 -31.63 3.34 5.56
C MET A 1 -33.10 3.57 5.92
N PRO A 2 -33.65 4.80 5.91
CA PRO A 2 -35.09 4.99 6.03
C PRO A 2 -35.79 4.32 4.84
N ASN A 3 -36.78 3.46 5.11
CA ASN A 3 -37.37 2.46 4.21
C ASN A 3 -38.11 2.99 2.95
N ASN A 4 -37.90 4.25 2.52
CA ASN A 4 -38.75 4.85 1.48
C ASN A 4 -38.03 5.82 0.52
N LYS A 5 -36.70 5.72 0.36
CA LYS A 5 -35.94 6.52 -0.62
C LYS A 5 -35.43 5.63 -1.77
N PRO A 6 -35.52 6.08 -3.04
CA PRO A 6 -35.01 5.31 -4.18
C PRO A 6 -33.48 5.24 -4.15
N GLY A 7 -32.87 4.20 -4.71
CA GLY A 7 -31.40 4.10 -4.78
C GLY A 7 -30.75 5.18 -5.65
N SER A 8 -31.44 5.62 -6.70
CA SER A 8 -30.99 6.67 -7.62
C SER A 8 -32.15 7.46 -8.22
N VAL A 9 -31.88 8.69 -8.65
CA VAL A 9 -32.82 9.59 -9.34
C VAL A 9 -32.31 9.92 -10.74
N GLU A 10 -33.23 10.22 -11.65
CA GLU A 10 -32.89 10.71 -13.00
C GLU A 10 -32.47 12.17 -12.92
N ILE A 11 -31.40 12.52 -13.61
CA ILE A 11 -30.84 13.88 -13.64
C ILE A 11 -30.79 14.47 -15.06
N ALA A 12 -31.05 13.64 -16.07
CA ALA A 12 -31.17 14.05 -17.46
C ALA A 12 -32.13 13.10 -18.20
N GLU A 13 -32.83 13.62 -19.20
CA GLU A 13 -33.73 12.82 -20.04
C GLU A 13 -32.98 11.74 -20.82
N ALA A 14 -33.66 10.62 -21.08
CA ALA A 14 -33.10 9.54 -21.89
C ALA A 14 -32.91 9.98 -23.35
N VAL A 15 -31.74 9.70 -23.91
CA VAL A 15 -31.48 9.84 -25.35
C VAL A 15 -31.92 8.57 -26.07
N LYS A 16 -32.35 8.67 -27.33
CA LYS A 16 -32.83 7.52 -28.13
C LYS A 16 -31.74 6.41 -28.19
N GLY A 17 -32.05 5.25 -27.61
CA GLY A 17 -31.15 4.09 -27.57
C GLY A 17 -30.37 3.94 -26.26
N GLU A 18 -30.53 4.87 -25.33
CA GLU A 18 -29.83 4.90 -24.04
C GLU A 18 -30.83 4.99 -22.88
N SER A 19 -30.37 4.64 -21.67
CA SER A 19 -31.13 4.89 -20.45
C SER A 19 -30.93 6.33 -19.98
N ALA A 20 -31.88 6.88 -19.20
CA ALA A 20 -31.71 8.17 -18.55
C ALA A 20 -30.49 8.16 -17.63
N VAL A 21 -29.76 9.28 -17.58
CA VAL A 21 -28.62 9.40 -16.66
C VAL A 21 -29.17 9.43 -15.23
N ARG A 22 -28.69 8.52 -14.39
CA ARG A 22 -29.09 8.41 -12.98
C ARG A 22 -27.93 8.74 -12.05
N ARG A 23 -28.25 9.34 -10.90
CA ARG A 23 -27.30 9.62 -9.82
C ARG A 23 -27.87 9.17 -8.47
N SER A 24 -27.00 8.94 -7.49
CA SER A 24 -27.42 8.62 -6.12
C SER A 24 -28.41 9.67 -5.61
N TRP A 25 -29.50 9.20 -4.99
CA TRP A 25 -30.51 10.10 -4.43
C TRP A 25 -29.97 11.04 -3.34
N ILE A 26 -28.83 10.69 -2.73
CA ILE A 26 -28.19 11.48 -1.66
C ILE A 26 -27.54 12.74 -2.24
N HIS A 27 -27.06 12.67 -3.48
CA HIS A 27 -26.43 13.79 -4.19
C HIS A 27 -27.01 13.90 -5.60
N PRO A 28 -28.25 14.38 -5.76
CA PRO A 28 -28.89 14.49 -7.07
C PRO A 28 -28.22 15.57 -7.93
N GLU A 29 -27.80 16.68 -7.33
CA GLU A 29 -27.31 17.86 -8.04
C GLU A 29 -25.83 17.80 -8.42
N SER A 30 -24.99 17.07 -7.67
CA SER A 30 -23.54 17.03 -7.89
C SER A 30 -22.92 15.65 -7.65
N LEU A 31 -21.73 15.40 -8.18
CA LEU A 31 -20.94 14.22 -7.82
C LEU A 31 -20.27 14.41 -6.46
N VAL A 32 -20.01 13.29 -5.77
CA VAL A 32 -19.19 13.29 -4.56
C VAL A 32 -17.73 13.23 -4.98
N GLU A 33 -17.01 14.31 -4.75
CA GLU A 33 -15.59 14.43 -5.18
C GLU A 33 -14.61 14.20 -4.03
N ARG A 34 -15.05 14.39 -2.77
CA ARG A 34 -14.18 14.34 -1.59
C ARG A 34 -14.97 14.03 -0.31
N PRO A 35 -14.33 13.46 0.74
CA PRO A 35 -14.99 13.14 2.00
C PRO A 35 -15.25 14.37 2.88
N ALA A 36 -14.45 15.42 2.74
CA ALA A 36 -14.59 16.70 3.44
C ALA A 36 -13.88 17.81 2.65
N GLU A 37 -14.22 19.07 2.96
CA GLU A 37 -13.50 20.22 2.43
C GLU A 37 -12.01 20.18 2.82
N GLY A 38 -11.13 20.58 1.90
CA GLY A 38 -9.68 20.56 2.12
C GLY A 38 -9.02 19.19 2.01
N ILE A 39 -9.75 18.14 1.64
CA ILE A 39 -9.21 16.81 1.35
C ILE A 39 -9.21 16.60 -0.16
N ASN A 40 -8.06 16.83 -0.81
CA ASN A 40 -7.92 16.78 -2.28
C ASN A 40 -6.87 15.76 -2.74
N ILE A 41 -5.89 15.46 -1.88
CA ILE A 41 -4.84 14.46 -2.12
C ILE A 41 -4.70 13.52 -0.92
N ILE A 42 -4.00 12.39 -1.11
CA ILE A 42 -3.81 11.38 -0.04
C ILE A 42 -3.07 11.98 1.16
N HIS A 43 -2.16 12.93 0.93
CA HIS A 43 -1.46 13.63 2.00
C HIS A 43 -2.42 14.38 2.93
N ASP A 44 -3.52 14.94 2.40
CA ASP A 44 -4.51 15.64 3.21
C ASP A 44 -5.22 14.70 4.18
N VAL A 45 -5.47 13.45 3.77
CA VAL A 45 -6.05 12.41 4.64
C VAL A 45 -5.14 12.15 5.83
N LEU A 46 -3.83 12.01 5.58
CA LEU A 46 -2.83 11.80 6.63
C LEU A 46 -2.82 12.96 7.64
N GLN A 47 -2.77 14.20 7.14
CA GLN A 47 -2.75 15.40 8.00
C GLN A 47 -4.07 15.59 8.76
N TYR A 48 -5.20 15.36 8.08
CA TYR A 48 -6.52 15.46 8.68
C TYR A 48 -6.69 14.46 9.83
N ALA A 49 -6.34 13.20 9.60
CA ALA A 49 -6.50 12.14 10.59
C ALA A 49 -5.59 12.38 11.81
N ALA A 50 -4.33 12.77 11.60
CA ALA A 50 -3.42 13.13 12.69
C ALA A 50 -3.95 14.31 13.52
N ARG A 51 -4.44 15.37 12.86
CA ARG A 51 -5.01 16.55 13.53
C ARG A 51 -6.30 16.23 14.29
N THR A 52 -7.14 15.34 13.75
CA THR A 52 -8.50 15.10 14.26
C THR A 52 -8.53 14.01 15.33
N HIS A 53 -7.76 12.94 15.14
CA HIS A 53 -7.80 11.76 15.99
C HIS A 53 -6.64 11.69 17.00
N GLY A 54 -5.57 12.46 16.76
CA GLY A 54 -4.51 12.71 17.74
C GLY A 54 -3.79 11.44 18.19
N SER A 55 -3.73 11.22 19.51
CA SER A 55 -3.01 10.12 20.13
C SER A 55 -3.79 8.79 20.19
N LYS A 56 -4.97 8.70 19.56
CA LYS A 56 -5.70 7.43 19.44
C LYS A 56 -4.90 6.43 18.61
N GLN A 57 -5.03 5.14 18.93
CA GLN A 57 -4.41 4.06 18.16
C GLN A 57 -4.93 4.08 16.72
N ALA A 58 -4.02 4.22 15.76
CA ALA A 58 -4.36 4.28 14.35
C ALA A 58 -4.10 2.94 13.67
N ILE A 59 -2.89 2.43 13.85
CA ILE A 59 -2.37 1.32 13.07
C ILE A 59 -1.57 0.39 13.97
N GLY A 60 -1.86 -0.91 13.90
CA GLY A 60 -1.29 -1.90 14.77
C GLY A 60 -0.75 -3.12 14.03
N TRP A 61 0.26 -3.74 14.60
CA TRP A 61 0.90 -4.94 14.08
C TRP A 61 1.34 -5.86 15.22
N ARG A 62 1.74 -7.09 14.87
CA ARG A 62 2.32 -8.05 15.80
C ARG A 62 3.70 -8.45 15.33
N ASN A 63 4.61 -8.64 16.27
CA ASN A 63 5.96 -9.12 15.99
C ASN A 63 6.02 -10.64 16.12
N ILE A 64 6.88 -11.27 15.31
CA ILE A 64 7.20 -12.69 15.46
C ILE A 64 8.23 -12.83 16.56
N GLU A 65 7.84 -13.39 17.69
CA GLU A 65 8.75 -13.65 18.81
C GLU A 65 9.55 -14.94 18.61
N LYS A 66 8.87 -15.96 18.07
CA LYS A 66 9.46 -17.29 17.91
C LYS A 66 8.85 -18.03 16.72
N ILE A 67 9.70 -18.70 15.96
CA ILE A 67 9.28 -19.67 14.93
C ILE A 67 9.56 -21.05 15.49
N VAL A 68 8.52 -21.88 15.60
CA VAL A 68 8.62 -23.28 16.02
C VAL A 68 8.51 -24.16 14.78
N GLU A 69 9.52 -25.00 14.57
CA GLU A 69 9.57 -25.92 13.42
C GLU A 69 9.31 -27.36 13.87
N GLU A 70 8.36 -28.03 13.23
CA GLU A 70 8.04 -29.44 13.46
C GLU A 70 8.23 -30.24 12.16
N GLU A 71 9.09 -31.26 12.17
CA GLU A 71 9.15 -32.23 11.09
C GLU A 71 7.99 -33.23 11.21
N LYS A 72 7.18 -33.35 10.14
CA LYS A 72 6.15 -34.38 10.01
C LYS A 72 6.39 -35.19 8.74
N GLU A 73 6.34 -36.50 8.87
CA GLU A 73 6.30 -37.40 7.72
C GLU A 73 4.89 -37.38 7.11
N VAL A 74 4.81 -37.01 5.84
CA VAL A 74 3.55 -36.97 5.09
C VAL A 74 3.64 -37.99 3.98
N THR A 75 2.83 -39.05 4.08
CA THR A 75 2.70 -40.06 3.03
C THR A 75 1.74 -39.56 1.96
N LYS A 76 2.19 -39.48 0.72
CA LYS A 76 1.34 -39.20 -0.46
C LYS A 76 1.39 -40.37 -1.42
N THR A 77 0.28 -40.62 -2.10
CA THR A 77 0.25 -41.56 -3.22
C THR A 77 0.51 -40.81 -4.51
N VAL A 78 1.66 -41.05 -5.15
CA VAL A 78 2.01 -40.49 -6.46
C VAL A 78 2.16 -41.65 -7.44
N GLY A 79 1.30 -41.73 -8.45
CA GLY A 79 1.33 -42.81 -9.44
C GLY A 79 1.10 -44.21 -8.86
N GLY A 80 0.31 -44.34 -7.78
CA GLY A 80 0.02 -45.63 -7.14
C GLY A 80 1.09 -46.15 -6.18
N LYS A 81 2.21 -45.43 -5.99
CA LYS A 81 3.22 -45.73 -4.97
C LYS A 81 3.09 -44.77 -3.79
N GLN A 82 3.22 -45.29 -2.57
CA GLN A 82 3.32 -44.46 -1.37
C GLN A 82 4.73 -43.86 -1.30
N VAL A 83 4.80 -42.53 -1.25
CA VAL A 83 6.02 -41.76 -1.07
C VAL A 83 5.89 -41.00 0.25
N THR A 84 6.81 -41.24 1.18
CA THR A 84 6.91 -40.48 2.43
C THR A 84 7.81 -39.28 2.20
N GLU A 85 7.26 -38.07 2.35
CA GLU A 85 8.02 -36.82 2.31
C GLU A 85 8.08 -36.22 3.71
N LYS A 86 9.28 -35.85 4.17
CA LYS A 86 9.41 -35.00 5.36
C LYS A 86 8.97 -33.58 5.01
N LYS A 87 7.96 -33.08 5.71
CA LYS A 87 7.55 -31.68 5.65
C LYS A 87 7.84 -30.99 6.98
N VAL A 88 8.49 -29.84 6.91
CA VAL A 88 8.67 -28.95 8.06
C VAL A 88 7.45 -28.03 8.15
N TRP A 89 6.71 -28.11 9.24
CA TRP A 89 5.65 -27.18 9.60
C TRP A 89 6.24 -26.05 10.43
N LYS A 90 5.89 -24.80 10.10
CA LYS A 90 6.30 -23.63 10.88
C LYS A 90 5.09 -23.06 11.60
N TYR A 91 5.21 -22.87 12.91
CA TYR A 91 4.25 -22.16 13.74
C TYR A 91 4.88 -20.87 14.25
N PHE A 92 4.11 -19.80 14.25
CA PHE A 92 4.58 -18.47 14.63
C PHE A 92 3.98 -18.09 15.97
N GLN A 93 4.85 -17.89 16.98
CA GLN A 93 4.46 -17.23 18.21
C GLN A 93 4.56 -15.72 18.00
N LEU A 94 3.47 -15.04 18.26
CA LEU A 94 3.30 -13.62 17.98
C LEU A 94 3.18 -12.85 19.29
N SER A 95 3.76 -11.65 19.32
CA SER A 95 3.63 -10.70 20.43
C SER A 95 2.18 -10.25 20.62
N ASP A 96 1.92 -9.49 21.67
CA ASP A 96 0.74 -8.63 21.71
C ASP A 96 0.78 -7.59 20.57
N TYR A 97 -0.36 -6.98 20.28
CA TYR A 97 -0.39 -5.89 19.30
C TYR A 97 0.39 -4.68 19.82
N GLU A 98 1.28 -4.20 18.97
CA GLU A 98 1.89 -2.89 19.08
C GLU A 98 1.11 -1.92 18.20
N TYR A 99 1.10 -0.64 18.59
CA TYR A 99 0.33 0.39 17.91
C TYR A 99 1.15 1.65 17.73
N TRP A 100 0.90 2.33 16.61
CA TRP A 100 1.19 3.74 16.45
C TRP A 100 -0.12 4.52 16.48
N SER A 101 -0.09 5.67 17.15
CA SER A 101 -1.16 6.65 17.09
C SER A 101 -1.21 7.37 15.74
N PHE A 102 -2.29 8.12 15.48
CA PHE A 102 -2.42 8.88 14.23
C PHE A 102 -1.32 9.92 14.06
N VAL A 103 -0.90 10.56 15.16
CA VAL A 103 0.22 11.52 15.14
C VAL A 103 1.56 10.84 14.91
N GLU A 104 1.83 9.70 15.56
CA GLU A 104 3.06 8.94 15.36
C GLU A 104 3.16 8.41 13.93
N PHE A 105 2.09 7.82 13.40
CA PHE A 105 2.08 7.33 12.03
C PHE A 105 2.33 8.44 11.01
N ARG A 106 1.71 9.62 11.20
CA ARG A 106 1.98 10.80 10.38
C ARG A 106 3.44 11.24 10.50
N ASP A 107 4.00 11.29 11.70
CA ASP A 107 5.40 11.68 11.90
C ASP A 107 6.36 10.70 11.21
N TYR A 108 6.10 9.39 11.31
CA TYR A 108 6.91 8.35 10.68
C TYR A 108 6.79 8.32 9.15
N CYS A 109 5.60 8.57 8.61
CA CYS A 109 5.42 8.80 7.17
C CYS A 109 6.24 10.00 6.70
N MET A 110 6.27 11.09 7.49
CA MET A 110 7.04 12.28 7.14
C MET A 110 8.56 12.09 7.30
N GLU A 111 9.01 11.30 8.28
CA GLU A 111 10.39 10.84 8.37
C GLU A 111 10.78 10.04 7.11
N ALA A 112 9.98 9.04 6.73
CA ALA A 112 10.24 8.26 5.52
C ALA A 112 10.24 9.14 4.26
N ALA A 113 9.28 10.06 4.13
CA ALA A 113 9.18 11.01 3.02
C ALA A 113 10.45 11.85 2.85
N ARG A 114 10.91 12.49 3.93
CA ARG A 114 12.17 13.27 3.91
C ARG A 114 13.37 12.39 3.63
N GLY A 115 13.42 11.19 4.21
CA GLY A 115 14.45 10.19 3.93
C GLY A 115 14.56 9.84 2.46
N LEU A 116 13.42 9.61 1.80
CA LEU A 116 13.36 9.33 0.35
C LEU A 116 13.85 10.53 -0.47
N VAL A 117 13.50 11.76 -0.10
CA VAL A 117 14.02 12.96 -0.78
C VAL A 117 15.53 13.08 -0.63
N VAL A 118 16.07 12.84 0.58
CA VAL A 118 17.52 12.83 0.85
C VAL A 118 18.24 11.76 0.02
N LEU A 119 17.58 10.63 -0.22
CA LEU A 119 18.08 9.54 -1.06
C LEU A 119 17.89 9.78 -2.56
N GLY A 120 17.37 10.95 -2.96
CA GLY A 120 17.25 11.35 -4.35
C GLY A 120 15.97 10.89 -5.06
N VAL A 121 14.94 10.43 -4.33
CA VAL A 121 13.65 10.09 -4.94
C VAL A 121 12.98 11.34 -5.47
N GLU A 122 12.64 11.36 -6.76
CA GLU A 122 12.15 12.54 -7.47
C GLU A 122 10.63 12.63 -7.54
N LYS A 123 10.10 13.85 -7.69
CA LYS A 123 8.67 14.10 -7.88
C LYS A 123 8.27 13.58 -9.26
N GLY A 124 7.13 12.91 -9.37
CA GLY A 124 6.63 12.35 -10.63
C GLY A 124 7.32 11.07 -11.10
N LYS A 125 8.44 10.67 -10.50
CA LYS A 125 9.03 9.34 -10.71
C LYS A 125 8.25 8.28 -9.93
N VAL A 126 8.23 7.05 -10.45
CA VAL A 126 7.45 5.96 -9.86
C VAL A 126 8.30 5.21 -8.83
N PHE A 127 7.71 4.92 -7.68
CA PHE A 127 8.30 4.09 -6.64
C PHE A 127 7.49 2.81 -6.47
N ASN A 128 8.10 1.64 -6.65
CA ASN A 128 7.39 0.38 -6.53
C ASN A 128 7.23 -0.04 -5.06
N ILE A 129 6.11 -0.69 -4.74
CA ILE A 129 5.90 -1.36 -3.47
C ILE A 129 5.60 -2.83 -3.76
N TYR A 130 6.61 -3.68 -3.58
CA TYR A 130 6.58 -5.14 -3.71
C TYR A 130 6.71 -5.76 -2.32
N ALA A 131 5.62 -5.75 -1.56
CA ALA A 131 5.62 -6.15 -0.16
C ALA A 131 4.27 -6.72 0.27
N GLN A 132 4.29 -7.45 1.38
CA GLN A 132 3.09 -7.91 2.06
C GLN A 132 2.35 -6.73 2.71
N THR A 133 1.03 -6.85 2.82
CA THR A 133 0.18 -5.90 3.56
C THR A 133 0.70 -5.72 4.97
N SER A 134 1.06 -4.48 5.31
CA SER A 134 1.71 -4.18 6.59
C SER A 134 1.73 -2.69 6.86
N VAL A 135 2.03 -2.33 8.11
CA VAL A 135 2.20 -0.94 8.54
C VAL A 135 3.28 -0.22 7.72
N ASN A 136 4.37 -0.91 7.37
CA ASN A 136 5.46 -0.33 6.59
C ASN A 136 5.08 -0.13 5.13
N TRP A 137 4.24 -1.01 4.55
CA TRP A 137 3.65 -0.79 3.22
C TRP A 137 2.87 0.52 3.20
N GLN A 138 1.99 0.70 4.19
CA GLN A 138 1.11 1.88 4.27
C GLN A 138 1.91 3.16 4.54
N MET A 139 2.93 3.08 5.41
CA MET A 139 3.86 4.18 5.64
C MET A 139 4.59 4.60 4.35
N MET A 140 5.08 3.65 3.56
CA MET A 140 5.77 3.94 2.30
C MET A 140 4.82 4.55 1.25
N GLY A 141 3.58 4.08 1.17
CA GLY A 141 2.55 4.67 0.30
C GLY A 141 2.26 6.12 0.67
N HIS A 142 2.04 6.42 1.94
CA HIS A 142 1.82 7.78 2.43
C HIS A 142 3.07 8.68 2.29
N ALA A 143 4.26 8.13 2.50
CA ALA A 143 5.52 8.84 2.33
C ALA A 143 5.71 9.31 0.88
N CYS A 144 5.48 8.42 -0.09
CA CYS A 144 5.56 8.74 -1.52
C CYS A 144 4.51 9.78 -1.93
N ALA A 145 3.27 9.63 -1.45
CA ALA A 145 2.20 10.61 -1.67
C ALA A 145 2.53 12.01 -1.11
N ALA A 146 3.26 12.08 0.00
CA ALA A 146 3.68 13.34 0.62
C ALA A 146 4.76 14.10 -0.17
N ILE A 147 5.39 13.47 -1.16
CA ILE A 147 6.48 14.05 -1.97
C ILE A 147 6.17 14.02 -3.49
N GLY A 148 4.90 13.77 -3.83
CA GLY A 148 4.42 13.74 -5.21
C GLY A 148 5.06 12.64 -6.06
N THR A 149 5.39 11.52 -5.45
CA THR A 149 5.98 10.34 -6.10
C THR A 149 4.87 9.27 -6.21
N PRO A 150 4.36 8.97 -7.41
CA PRO A 150 3.38 7.89 -7.58
C PRO A 150 3.95 6.53 -7.18
N ILE A 151 3.10 5.66 -6.64
CA ILE A 151 3.49 4.28 -6.33
C ILE A 151 3.05 3.29 -7.42
N ALA A 152 3.90 2.35 -7.81
CA ALA A 152 3.46 1.15 -8.52
C ALA A 152 3.32 -0.01 -7.53
N THR A 153 2.24 -0.79 -7.59
CA THR A 153 2.05 -1.90 -6.66
C THR A 153 2.31 -3.24 -7.34
N ALA A 154 2.98 -4.14 -6.62
CA ALA A 154 3.17 -5.52 -7.02
C ALA A 154 2.75 -6.45 -5.88
N TYR A 155 1.97 -7.48 -6.20
CA TYR A 155 1.65 -8.54 -5.25
C TYR A 155 2.94 -9.26 -4.84
N ASP A 156 3.08 -9.60 -3.56
CA ASP A 156 4.17 -10.44 -3.04
C ASP A 156 4.23 -11.84 -3.72
N THR A 157 3.13 -12.24 -4.37
CA THR A 157 2.93 -13.49 -5.11
C THR A 157 3.10 -13.37 -6.63
N LEU A 158 3.42 -12.19 -7.18
CA LEU A 158 3.38 -11.89 -8.63
C LEU A 158 4.43 -12.69 -9.47
N GLY A 159 5.39 -13.35 -8.82
CA GLY A 159 6.46 -14.11 -9.47
C GLY A 159 7.47 -13.22 -10.21
N ASP A 160 8.56 -13.81 -10.70
CA ASP A 160 9.69 -13.07 -11.29
C ASP A 160 9.28 -12.22 -12.51
N SER A 161 8.54 -12.80 -13.47
CA SER A 161 8.17 -12.11 -14.72
C SER A 161 7.22 -10.94 -14.48
N GLY A 162 6.21 -11.13 -13.63
CA GLY A 162 5.27 -10.07 -13.30
C GLY A 162 5.89 -8.97 -12.44
N LEU A 163 6.79 -9.33 -11.51
CA LEU A 163 7.57 -8.34 -10.75
C LEU A 163 8.45 -7.50 -11.68
N GLN A 164 9.22 -8.14 -12.56
CA GLN A 164 10.06 -7.44 -13.53
C GLN A 164 9.22 -6.46 -14.36
N HIS A 165 8.09 -6.91 -14.89
CA HIS A 165 7.19 -6.07 -15.69
C HIS A 165 6.67 -4.86 -14.90
N SER A 166 6.29 -5.05 -13.63
CA SER A 166 5.83 -3.95 -12.76
C SER A 166 6.90 -2.93 -12.36
N LEU A 167 8.19 -3.29 -12.52
CA LEU A 167 9.33 -2.40 -12.29
C LEU A 167 9.71 -1.64 -13.56
N ASP A 168 9.74 -2.35 -14.69
CA ASP A 168 10.25 -1.86 -15.97
C ASP A 168 9.25 -0.98 -16.73
N GLU A 169 7.99 -1.42 -16.87
CA GLU A 169 6.98 -0.67 -17.65
C GLU A 169 6.75 0.76 -17.15
N PRO A 170 6.66 1.04 -15.83
CA PRO A 170 6.50 2.40 -15.33
C PRO A 170 7.85 3.06 -15.00
N GLU A 171 8.98 2.46 -15.42
CA GLU A 171 10.34 2.96 -15.20
C GLU A 171 10.62 3.31 -13.72
N CYS A 172 10.35 2.37 -12.80
CA CYS A 172 10.45 2.61 -11.37
C CYS A 172 11.87 3.07 -10.97
N GLN A 173 11.96 4.17 -10.21
CA GLN A 173 13.22 4.69 -9.67
C GLN A 173 13.66 3.91 -8.42
N GLY A 174 12.70 3.46 -7.62
CA GLY A 174 12.98 2.70 -6.41
C GLY A 174 11.92 1.65 -6.11
N VAL A 175 12.21 0.78 -5.15
CA VAL A 175 11.31 -0.27 -4.69
C VAL A 175 11.39 -0.45 -3.17
N PHE A 176 10.23 -0.59 -2.52
CA PHE A 176 10.13 -1.09 -1.16
C PHE A 176 9.78 -2.58 -1.17
N THR A 177 10.45 -3.38 -0.33
CA THR A 177 10.16 -4.81 -0.20
C THR A 177 10.46 -5.38 1.19
N ASN A 178 9.99 -6.60 1.47
CA ASN A 178 10.32 -7.29 2.72
C ASN A 178 11.57 -8.16 2.54
N ALA A 179 12.30 -8.43 3.63
CA ALA A 179 13.49 -9.29 3.63
C ALA A 179 13.31 -10.63 2.92
N ASP A 180 12.16 -11.29 3.13
CA ASP A 180 11.84 -12.60 2.53
C ASP A 180 11.59 -12.54 1.01
N LEU A 181 11.37 -11.35 0.46
CA LEU A 181 11.10 -11.11 -0.95
C LEU A 181 12.34 -10.64 -1.74
N LEU A 182 13.40 -10.21 -1.04
CA LEU A 182 14.67 -9.81 -1.65
C LEU A 182 15.29 -10.86 -2.57
N PRO A 183 15.23 -12.19 -2.30
CA PRO A 183 15.76 -13.17 -3.25
C PRO A 183 15.06 -13.14 -4.61
N THR A 184 13.76 -12.85 -4.63
CA THR A 184 12.98 -12.70 -5.88
C THR A 184 13.33 -11.40 -6.58
N LEU A 185 13.42 -10.29 -5.84
CA LEU A 185 13.87 -9.01 -6.38
C LEU A 185 15.27 -9.13 -7.01
N ALA A 186 16.20 -9.81 -6.35
CA ALA A 186 17.58 -9.99 -6.83
C ALA A 186 17.65 -10.69 -8.19
N ARG A 187 16.71 -11.59 -8.51
CA ARG A 187 16.67 -12.30 -9.81
C ARG A 187 16.22 -11.40 -10.96
N VAL A 188 15.44 -10.37 -10.68
CA VAL A 188 14.84 -9.50 -11.72
C VAL A 188 15.53 -8.15 -11.86
N LEU A 189 16.23 -7.70 -10.82
CA LEU A 189 16.75 -6.33 -10.74
C LEU A 189 17.83 -6.01 -11.79
N ALA A 190 18.51 -7.02 -12.34
CA ALA A 190 19.42 -6.85 -13.48
C ALA A 190 18.69 -6.38 -14.75
N ASN A 191 17.40 -6.70 -14.88
CA ASN A 191 16.55 -6.33 -16.00
C ASN A 191 15.64 -5.11 -15.70
N ALA A 192 15.86 -4.43 -14.58
CA ALA A 192 15.14 -3.21 -14.19
C ALA A 192 16.14 -2.06 -13.97
N PRO A 193 16.78 -1.53 -15.03
CA PRO A 193 17.92 -0.63 -14.94
C PRO A 193 17.59 0.76 -14.36
N THR A 194 16.32 1.15 -14.36
CA THR A 194 15.83 2.41 -13.79
C THR A 194 15.80 2.40 -12.26
N VAL A 195 15.71 1.21 -11.64
CA VAL A 195 15.72 1.07 -10.19
C VAL A 195 17.12 1.37 -9.67
N SER A 196 17.27 2.46 -8.90
CA SER A 196 18.50 2.88 -8.26
C SER A 196 18.44 2.83 -6.72
N LEU A 197 17.25 2.60 -6.15
CA LEU A 197 17.04 2.53 -4.70
C LEU A 197 16.18 1.32 -4.30
N VAL A 198 16.72 0.45 -3.45
CA VAL A 198 16.00 -0.64 -2.79
C VAL A 198 15.89 -0.31 -1.31
N VAL A 199 14.67 -0.10 -0.84
CA VAL A 199 14.34 0.03 0.58
C VAL A 199 13.75 -1.29 1.06
N TYR A 200 14.22 -1.79 2.20
CA TYR A 200 13.66 -3.04 2.75
C TYR A 200 13.39 -2.95 4.24
N ASP A 201 12.50 -3.80 4.72
CA ASP A 201 12.32 -4.08 6.15
C ASP A 201 12.58 -5.56 6.48
N GLY A 202 12.68 -5.86 7.78
CA GLY A 202 12.96 -7.21 8.27
C GLY A 202 14.46 -7.56 8.25
N LYS A 203 14.77 -8.84 8.41
CA LYS A 203 16.14 -9.34 8.63
C LYS A 203 16.56 -10.30 7.51
N PRO A 204 17.12 -9.79 6.40
CA PRO A 204 17.63 -10.65 5.34
C PRO A 204 19.00 -11.22 5.69
N SER A 205 19.42 -12.27 4.99
CA SER A 205 20.80 -12.78 5.07
C SER A 205 21.78 -11.83 4.36
N ASP A 206 23.00 -11.69 4.88
CA ASP A 206 24.05 -10.89 4.23
C ASP A 206 24.28 -11.30 2.76
N LYS A 207 24.20 -12.61 2.48
CA LYS A 207 24.34 -13.16 1.12
C LYS A 207 23.39 -12.51 0.10
N VAL A 208 22.13 -12.28 0.44
CA VAL A 208 21.18 -11.66 -0.52
C VAL A 208 21.42 -10.17 -0.66
N LEU A 209 21.84 -9.48 0.41
CA LEU A 209 22.21 -8.07 0.35
C LEU A 209 23.45 -7.86 -0.53
N ASP A 210 24.47 -8.69 -0.35
CA ASP A 210 25.70 -8.66 -1.16
C ASP A 210 25.41 -8.99 -2.62
N GLN A 211 24.51 -9.96 -2.87
CA GLN A 211 24.06 -10.26 -4.22
C GLN A 211 23.42 -9.04 -4.87
N ILE A 212 22.50 -8.35 -4.19
CA ILE A 212 21.81 -7.17 -4.74
C ILE A 212 22.79 -6.02 -4.96
N ARG A 213 23.63 -5.71 -3.98
CA ARG A 213 24.66 -4.65 -4.09
C ARG A 213 25.65 -4.92 -5.22
N GLY A 214 25.94 -6.19 -5.50
CA GLY A 214 26.80 -6.61 -6.60
C GLY A 214 26.17 -6.51 -8.00
N ILE A 215 24.88 -6.19 -8.13
CA ILE A 215 24.21 -6.10 -9.43
C ILE A 215 24.72 -4.90 -10.23
N ARG A 216 24.79 -3.72 -9.60
CA ARG A 216 25.17 -2.43 -10.23
C ARG A 216 25.77 -1.47 -9.20
N GLU A 217 26.79 -0.69 -9.59
CA GLU A 217 27.48 0.26 -8.69
C GLU A 217 26.59 1.42 -8.19
N ASN A 218 25.63 1.85 -9.00
CA ASN A 218 24.73 2.97 -8.67
C ASN A 218 23.47 2.55 -7.90
N LEU A 219 23.41 1.32 -7.39
CA LEU A 219 22.26 0.79 -6.66
C LEU A 219 22.44 0.96 -5.15
N THR A 220 21.58 1.77 -4.54
CA THR A 220 21.53 1.92 -3.08
C THR A 220 20.59 0.88 -2.48
N VAL A 221 21.05 0.15 -1.47
CA VAL A 221 20.24 -0.82 -0.70
C VAL A 221 20.26 -0.42 0.77
N ILE A 222 19.10 -0.06 1.33
CA ILE A 222 18.99 0.56 2.66
C ILE A 222 17.80 0.01 3.44
N HIS A 223 17.96 -0.16 4.76
CA HIS A 223 16.87 -0.55 5.64
C HIS A 223 15.91 0.62 5.89
N LEU A 224 14.63 0.34 6.04
CA LEU A 224 13.58 1.36 6.22
C LEU A 224 13.82 2.25 7.44
N ASP A 225 14.34 1.69 8.54
CA ASP A 225 14.67 2.47 9.73
C ASP A 225 15.77 3.51 9.44
N ASP A 226 16.74 3.19 8.58
CA ASP A 226 17.80 4.12 8.18
C ASP A 226 17.26 5.20 7.23
N VAL A 227 16.27 4.87 6.39
CA VAL A 227 15.54 5.87 5.59
C VAL A 227 14.85 6.87 6.52
N ARG A 228 14.14 6.38 7.53
CA ARG A 228 13.48 7.24 8.53
C ARG A 228 14.48 8.05 9.34
N ALA A 229 15.60 7.46 9.75
CA ALA A 229 16.67 8.16 10.45
C ALA A 229 17.20 9.33 9.61
N LYS A 230 17.49 9.10 8.32
CA LYS A 230 17.88 10.19 7.39
C LYS A 230 16.86 11.31 7.35
N GLY A 231 15.56 11.00 7.32
CA GLY A 231 14.53 12.03 7.35
C GLY A 231 14.35 12.72 8.71
N ARG A 232 14.65 12.04 9.82
CA ARG A 232 14.69 12.63 11.17
C ARG A 232 15.84 13.62 11.30
N ASP A 233 17.00 13.26 10.75
CA ASP A 233 18.23 14.07 10.78
C ASP A 233 18.20 15.24 9.79
N ASN A 234 17.23 15.26 8.87
CA ASN A 234 17.05 16.32 7.87
C ASN A 234 15.62 16.86 7.90
N PRO A 235 15.18 17.52 9.00
CA PRO A 235 13.80 17.97 9.18
C PRO A 235 13.39 19.09 8.22
N ASP A 236 14.35 19.87 7.72
CA ASP A 236 14.13 21.05 6.86
C ASP A 236 13.99 20.71 5.36
N VAL A 237 14.06 19.43 5.00
CA VAL A 237 13.83 18.97 3.63
C VAL A 237 12.45 19.40 3.16
N ASP A 238 12.41 20.15 2.06
CA ASP A 238 11.16 20.68 1.53
C ASP A 238 10.32 19.60 0.83
N THR A 239 9.40 19.01 1.59
CA THR A 239 8.36 18.13 1.04
C THR A 239 7.13 18.90 0.58
N LYS A 240 6.96 20.18 0.96
CA LYS A 240 5.75 20.95 0.71
C LYS A 240 5.67 21.41 -0.75
N SER A 241 6.76 21.90 -1.33
CA SER A 241 6.80 22.25 -2.77
C SER A 241 6.62 21.02 -3.67
N ARG A 242 6.83 19.84 -3.11
CA ARG A 242 6.71 18.56 -3.81
C ARG A 242 5.31 17.97 -3.79
N LEU A 243 4.36 18.55 -3.06
CA LEU A 243 3.00 18.02 -3.00
C LEU A 243 2.39 17.90 -4.42
N PRO A 244 1.66 16.80 -4.69
CA PRO A 244 0.99 16.59 -5.96
C PRO A 244 -0.27 17.47 -6.07
N SER A 245 -0.72 17.67 -7.31
CA SER A 245 -2.08 18.13 -7.61
C SER A 245 -3.09 16.98 -7.48
N SER A 246 -4.40 17.27 -7.46
CA SER A 246 -5.43 16.22 -7.43
C SER A 246 -5.44 15.35 -8.69
N GLU A 247 -5.04 15.91 -9.83
CA GLU A 247 -5.02 15.21 -11.12
C GLU A 247 -3.75 14.40 -11.34
N ASP A 248 -2.71 14.63 -10.53
CA ASP A 248 -1.47 13.87 -10.63
C ASP A 248 -1.70 12.40 -10.26
N THR A 249 -0.92 11.51 -10.89
CA THR A 249 -0.96 10.08 -10.59
C THR A 249 -0.59 9.84 -9.12
N ALA A 250 -1.44 9.09 -8.43
CA ALA A 250 -1.20 8.63 -7.08
C ALA A 250 -0.62 7.21 -7.06
N CYS A 251 -1.23 6.30 -7.84
CA CYS A 251 -0.78 4.93 -7.92
C CYS A 251 -1.04 4.29 -9.28
N ILE A 252 -0.24 3.27 -9.57
CA ILE A 252 -0.34 2.39 -10.72
C ILE A 252 -0.51 0.97 -10.16
N MET A 253 -1.71 0.39 -10.32
CA MET A 253 -2.00 -0.93 -9.78
C MET A 253 -2.10 -1.97 -10.89
N TYR A 254 -1.23 -2.98 -10.84
CA TYR A 254 -1.18 -4.03 -11.85
C TYR A 254 -2.29 -5.07 -11.65
N THR A 255 -3.00 -5.38 -12.74
CA THR A 255 -4.08 -6.37 -12.74
C THR A 255 -3.78 -7.50 -13.72
N SER A 256 -4.02 -8.74 -13.30
CA SER A 256 -3.96 -9.90 -14.18
C SER A 256 -5.22 -9.90 -15.06
N GLY A 257 -5.11 -9.38 -16.28
CA GLY A 257 -6.16 -9.55 -17.30
C GLY A 257 -6.34 -11.02 -17.68
N SER A 258 -7.36 -11.31 -18.48
CA SER A 258 -7.62 -12.68 -18.98
C SER A 258 -6.55 -13.19 -19.96
N THR A 259 -5.77 -12.29 -20.57
CA THR A 259 -4.68 -12.61 -21.49
C THR A 259 -3.52 -11.62 -21.37
N GLY A 260 -2.29 -12.11 -21.46
CA GLY A 260 -1.07 -11.30 -21.58
C GLY A 260 -0.43 -10.87 -20.26
N ALA A 261 0.55 -9.95 -20.36
CA ALA A 261 1.20 -9.34 -19.21
C ALA A 261 0.20 -8.52 -18.38
N PRO A 262 0.38 -8.42 -17.04
CA PRO A 262 -0.46 -7.59 -16.20
C PRO A 262 -0.50 -6.14 -16.69
N LYS A 263 -1.65 -5.47 -16.62
CA LYS A 263 -1.78 -4.07 -17.07
C LYS A 263 -1.80 -3.13 -15.88
N GLY A 264 -1.00 -2.06 -15.93
CA GLY A 264 -1.00 -1.00 -14.94
C GLY A 264 -2.22 -0.08 -15.06
N VAL A 265 -3.09 -0.07 -14.06
CA VAL A 265 -4.21 0.87 -13.96
C VAL A 265 -3.72 2.14 -13.27
N VAL A 266 -3.69 3.24 -14.02
CA VAL A 266 -3.25 4.56 -13.52
C VAL A 266 -4.42 5.23 -12.78
N LEU A 267 -4.20 5.58 -11.52
CA LEU A 267 -5.20 6.24 -10.67
C LEU A 267 -4.64 7.57 -10.16
N SER A 268 -5.41 8.64 -10.34
CA SER A 268 -5.08 9.96 -9.80
C SER A 268 -5.40 10.05 -8.31
N HIS A 269 -4.88 11.08 -7.64
CA HIS A 269 -5.29 11.42 -6.29
C HIS A 269 -6.81 11.67 -6.21
N ALA A 270 -7.39 12.39 -7.17
CA ALA A 270 -8.82 12.67 -7.25
C ALA A 270 -9.65 11.39 -7.33
N ASN A 271 -9.20 10.35 -8.06
CA ASN A 271 -9.92 9.08 -8.12
C ASN A 271 -10.05 8.42 -6.73
N LEU A 272 -8.96 8.40 -5.97
CA LEU A 272 -8.94 7.81 -4.63
C LEU A 272 -9.77 8.65 -3.65
N ILE A 273 -9.62 9.97 -3.68
CA ILE A 273 -10.32 10.88 -2.77
C ILE A 273 -11.83 10.91 -3.04
N ALA A 274 -12.25 10.84 -4.30
CA ALA A 274 -13.67 10.67 -4.64
C ALA A 274 -14.23 9.34 -4.13
N SER A 275 -13.43 8.26 -4.20
CA SER A 275 -13.82 6.95 -3.65
C SER A 275 -14.01 7.00 -2.13
N LEU A 276 -13.12 7.68 -1.40
CA LEU A 276 -13.28 7.95 0.04
C LEU A 276 -14.57 8.75 0.31
N GLY A 277 -14.83 9.76 -0.51
CA GLY A 277 -16.07 10.54 -0.44
C GLY A 277 -17.31 9.66 -0.59
N ALA A 278 -17.34 8.80 -1.61
CA ALA A 278 -18.44 7.87 -1.85
C ALA A 278 -18.64 6.90 -0.68
N ILE A 279 -17.56 6.32 -0.13
CA ILE A 279 -17.62 5.43 1.04
C ILE A 279 -18.18 6.17 2.25
N LYS A 280 -17.67 7.37 2.55
CA LYS A 280 -18.19 8.17 3.66
C LYS A 280 -19.67 8.51 3.48
N THR A 281 -20.09 8.89 2.28
CA THR A 281 -21.49 9.21 1.97
C THR A 281 -22.41 7.99 2.15
N LEU A 282 -22.01 6.82 1.63
CA LEU A 282 -22.87 5.64 1.61
C LEU A 282 -22.81 4.84 2.92
N LEU A 283 -21.62 4.72 3.51
CA LEU A 283 -21.33 3.81 4.62
C LEU A 283 -20.87 4.53 5.89
N GLY A 284 -20.58 5.82 5.87
CA GLY A 284 -19.96 6.52 7.01
C GLY A 284 -20.76 6.49 8.31
N HIS A 285 -22.07 6.27 8.26
CA HIS A 285 -22.91 6.08 9.45
C HIS A 285 -22.74 4.69 10.11
N HIS A 286 -22.11 3.74 9.43
CA HIS A 286 -21.73 2.43 9.94
C HIS A 286 -20.26 2.34 10.35
N LEU A 287 -19.42 3.30 9.95
CA LEU A 287 -18.00 3.30 10.25
C LEU A 287 -17.75 4.15 11.49
N LYS A 288 -17.45 3.52 12.62
CA LYS A 288 -17.22 4.24 13.87
C LYS A 288 -15.76 4.22 14.30
N PRO A 289 -15.24 5.30 14.91
CA PRO A 289 -13.85 5.35 15.38
C PRO A 289 -13.55 4.41 16.56
N ASP A 290 -14.56 3.86 17.24
CA ASP A 290 -14.43 2.88 18.33
C ASP A 290 -14.42 1.43 17.86
N ASP A 291 -14.67 1.18 16.57
CA ASP A 291 -14.49 -0.14 15.96
C ASP A 291 -13.02 -0.40 15.62
N SER A 292 -12.72 -1.63 15.20
CA SER A 292 -11.40 -2.01 14.68
C SER A 292 -11.52 -2.83 13.41
N PHE A 293 -10.56 -2.64 12.51
CA PHE A 293 -10.49 -3.35 11.23
C PHE A 293 -9.29 -4.29 11.20
N LEU A 294 -9.51 -5.53 10.78
CA LEU A 294 -8.45 -6.49 10.51
C LEU A 294 -8.03 -6.36 9.04
N ALA A 295 -6.88 -5.75 8.77
CA ALA A 295 -6.31 -5.62 7.44
C ALA A 295 -5.57 -6.91 7.06
N TYR A 296 -6.14 -7.67 6.12
CA TYR A 296 -5.61 -8.96 5.68
C TYR A 296 -5.61 -9.10 4.15
N LEU A 297 -6.30 -8.22 3.43
CA LEU A 297 -6.30 -8.26 1.98
C LEU A 297 -5.00 -7.64 1.46
N PRO A 298 -4.55 -7.97 0.24
CA PRO A 298 -3.37 -7.36 -0.33
C PRO A 298 -3.55 -5.86 -0.56
N LEU A 299 -2.68 -5.03 0.03
CA LEU A 299 -2.64 -3.58 -0.21
C LEU A 299 -2.24 -3.24 -1.67
N ALA A 300 -1.65 -4.20 -2.37
CA ALA A 300 -1.45 -4.11 -3.81
C ALA A 300 -2.76 -4.09 -4.61
N HIS A 301 -3.90 -4.46 -3.99
CA HIS A 301 -5.22 -4.39 -4.58
C HIS A 301 -5.96 -3.11 -4.17
N ILE A 302 -6.62 -2.46 -5.13
CA ILE A 302 -7.28 -1.16 -4.92
C ILE A 302 -8.33 -1.14 -3.81
N LEU A 303 -9.05 -2.26 -3.63
CA LEU A 303 -10.05 -2.41 -2.57
C LEU A 303 -9.45 -2.19 -1.18
N GLU A 304 -8.39 -2.91 -0.82
CA GLU A 304 -7.78 -2.77 0.52
C GLU A 304 -7.22 -1.35 0.71
N TYR A 305 -6.54 -0.83 -0.31
CA TYR A 305 -5.95 0.50 -0.23
C TYR A 305 -6.99 1.61 0.01
N ILE A 306 -8.12 1.58 -0.71
CA ILE A 306 -9.21 2.55 -0.52
C ILE A 306 -9.88 2.35 0.84
N VAL A 307 -10.10 1.10 1.27
CA VAL A 307 -10.70 0.79 2.59
C VAL A 307 -9.83 1.36 3.69
N GLU A 308 -8.53 1.07 3.71
CA GLU A 308 -7.62 1.59 4.72
C GLU A 308 -7.55 3.12 4.72
N LEU A 309 -7.50 3.77 3.56
CA LEU A 309 -7.55 5.23 3.46
C LEU A 309 -8.85 5.81 4.04
N ALA A 310 -10.00 5.17 3.77
CA ALA A 310 -11.29 5.60 4.30
C ALA A 310 -11.41 5.40 5.82
N LEU A 311 -10.94 4.26 6.34
CA LEU A 311 -10.96 3.95 7.77
C LEU A 311 -9.98 4.85 8.55
N PHE A 312 -8.82 5.13 7.97
CA PHE A 312 -7.86 6.08 8.53
C PHE A 312 -8.45 7.50 8.58
N PHE A 313 -9.17 7.93 7.53
CA PHE A 313 -9.90 9.20 7.53
C PHE A 313 -10.94 9.25 8.67
N VAL A 314 -11.75 8.19 8.85
CA VAL A 314 -12.79 8.12 9.89
C VAL A 314 -12.18 8.05 11.30
N GLY A 315 -10.95 7.55 11.44
CA GLY A 315 -10.26 7.43 12.72
C GLY A 315 -10.42 6.06 13.37
N MET A 316 -10.71 5.03 12.57
CA MET A 316 -10.82 3.65 13.04
C MET A 316 -9.43 3.02 13.16
N THR A 317 -9.22 2.19 14.18
CA THR A 317 -7.96 1.46 14.35
C THR A 317 -7.87 0.29 13.36
N THR A 318 -6.77 0.21 12.62
CA THR A 318 -6.46 -0.90 11.70
C THR A 318 -5.37 -1.78 12.30
N GLY A 319 -5.64 -3.07 12.48
CA GLY A 319 -4.66 -4.08 12.87
C GLY A 319 -4.31 -4.98 11.69
N TYR A 320 -3.02 -5.13 11.37
CA TYR A 320 -2.59 -6.03 10.29
C TYR A 320 -2.58 -7.49 10.71
N GLY A 321 -3.20 -8.34 9.89
CA GLY A 321 -3.18 -9.80 9.99
C GLY A 321 -2.63 -10.43 8.72
N ARG A 322 -1.35 -10.83 8.77
CA ARG A 322 -0.65 -11.66 7.79
C ARG A 322 -0.60 -13.11 8.28
N ILE A 323 -0.37 -14.05 7.36
CA ILE A 323 -0.12 -15.47 7.70
C ILE A 323 0.98 -15.62 8.76
N LYS A 324 1.97 -14.72 8.74
CA LYS A 324 3.12 -14.72 9.65
C LYS A 324 2.96 -13.80 10.87
N THR A 325 1.98 -12.89 10.93
CA THR A 325 1.80 -11.87 12.00
C THR A 325 0.33 -11.49 12.14
#